data_AF-A0A6H9YEH9-F1
#
_entry.id   AF-A0A6H9YEH9-F1
#
_cell.length_a   1.000
_cell.length_b   1.000
_cell.length_c   1.000
_cell.angle_alpha   90.00
_cell.angle_beta   90.00
_cell.angle_gamma   90.00
#
_symmetry.space_group_name_H-M   'P 1'
#
loop_
_entity.id
_entity.type
_entity.pdbx_description
1 polymer ?
#
loop_
_entity_poly.entity_id
_entity_poly.type
_entity_poly.pdbx_seq_one_letter_code
_entity_poly.pdbx_strand_id
1 'polypeptide(L)'
;MTDQKVAPFDGGAAVGNEARDAVAVWPCANCGRPVPQPVRGARTVRYCPDGDGKCAAEAKERRERGRESPGLTGQVAWAWEIVERLESAADQLAGSLASELSVAGVERRVAAAHAESAGQIAAAQEERDASQRQAQSAWQEATLARARADHAEAAVTTARSEAEKAIADRDTATRECQEAREALEQATAARLAAESERDHVVEREGELLAALEAARAELVTLHSRLSETETTVQGQRIEAAAARRAAEDLRSGLRDAETKRGQAVADRDQIQARLQDVEQHNWHLSQAVEELRATVQALTGERDAARAEAERARRHIDTLTQITGRGADQYNGMRPQVEPEPPTGIHSLHELRLPHAG
;
A
#
# COMPACT_ATOMS: atom_id res chain seq x y z
N MET A 1 65.78 67.51 34.64
CA MET A 1 65.61 68.70 35.51
C MET A 1 66.53 68.53 36.71
N THR A 2 67.21 69.59 37.16
CA THR A 2 67.83 69.75 38.51
C THR A 2 68.34 68.46 39.17
N ASP A 3 69.61 68.06 39.12
CA ASP A 3 70.83 68.88 39.30
C ASP A 3 70.74 69.79 40.54
N GLN A 4 71.24 69.30 41.69
CA GLN A 4 71.55 70.14 42.84
C GLN A 4 72.72 69.57 43.66
N LYS A 5 73.92 70.01 43.28
CA LYS A 5 75.18 69.86 44.01
C LYS A 5 75.13 70.61 45.36
N VAL A 6 75.45 69.94 46.47
CA VAL A 6 75.64 70.56 47.80
C VAL A 6 77.02 70.19 48.35
N ALA A 7 77.66 71.13 49.04
CA ALA A 7 79.07 71.07 49.45
C ALA A 7 79.27 70.44 50.85
N PRO A 8 80.47 69.94 51.18
CA PRO A 8 80.91 69.80 52.57
C PRO A 8 81.02 71.20 53.21
N PHE A 9 80.71 71.31 54.50
CA PHE A 9 80.73 72.59 55.23
C PHE A 9 81.85 72.60 56.27
N ASP A 10 82.73 73.60 56.20
CA ASP A 10 83.84 73.81 57.14
C ASP A 10 83.40 74.65 58.36
N GLY A 11 84.11 74.45 59.49
CA GLY A 11 84.35 75.51 60.48
C GLY A 11 83.52 75.48 61.78
N GLY A 12 84.12 76.00 62.86
CA GLY A 12 83.56 76.05 64.23
C GLY A 12 84.24 75.06 65.19
N ALA A 13 85.42 75.33 65.78
CA ALA A 13 86.01 76.57 66.29
C ALA A 13 85.38 77.10 67.61
N ALA A 14 85.62 76.38 68.71
CA ALA A 14 85.58 76.90 70.09
C ALA A 14 86.70 76.18 70.88
N VAL A 15 87.82 76.80 71.28
CA VAL A 15 88.01 77.93 72.22
C VAL A 15 87.81 77.52 73.69
N GLY A 16 88.94 77.46 74.41
CA GLY A 16 89.06 77.88 75.81
C GLY A 16 88.29 77.10 76.89
N ASN A 17 88.98 76.22 77.59
CA ASN A 17 89.59 76.64 78.86
C ASN A 17 90.50 75.56 79.46
N GLU A 18 91.82 75.76 79.38
CA GLU A 18 92.75 75.25 80.39
C GLU A 18 92.60 76.08 81.69
N ALA A 19 91.40 76.05 82.26
CA ALA A 19 91.25 76.36 83.66
C ALA A 19 92.12 75.32 84.41
N ARG A 20 93.19 75.80 85.04
CA ARG A 20 93.85 75.05 86.11
C ARG A 20 92.83 74.96 87.24
N ASP A 21 91.92 73.98 87.14
CA ASP A 21 90.85 73.76 88.11
C ASP A 21 91.51 73.62 89.48
N ALA A 22 91.44 74.70 90.26
CA ALA A 22 92.01 74.75 91.59
C ALA A 22 91.25 73.71 92.41
N VAL A 23 91.91 72.58 92.68
CA VAL A 23 91.37 71.46 93.45
C VAL A 23 90.70 72.04 94.68
N ALA A 24 89.37 72.00 94.72
CA ALA A 24 88.63 72.74 95.72
C ALA A 24 88.94 72.10 97.07
N VAL A 25 89.70 72.80 97.93
CA VAL A 25 90.11 72.27 99.23
C VAL A 25 89.02 72.62 100.23
N TRP A 26 88.20 71.63 100.57
CA TRP A 26 87.14 71.78 101.56
C TRP A 26 87.62 71.26 102.93
N PRO A 27 87.29 71.92 104.05
CA PRO A 27 87.62 71.40 105.37
C PRO A 27 86.84 70.10 105.65
N CYS A 28 87.53 69.07 106.13
CA CYS A 28 86.95 67.80 106.56
C CYS A 28 85.86 68.04 107.60
N ALA A 29 84.64 67.53 107.36
CA ALA A 29 83.47 67.78 108.21
C ALA A 29 83.59 67.24 109.66
N ASN A 30 84.64 66.46 109.99
CA ASN A 30 84.93 66.01 111.35
C ASN A 30 86.04 66.81 112.06
N CYS A 31 87.10 67.17 111.34
CA CYS A 31 88.38 67.61 111.92
C CYS A 31 89.00 68.85 111.25
N GLY A 32 88.31 69.47 110.29
CA GLY A 32 88.73 70.71 109.62
C GLY A 32 89.91 70.59 108.65
N ARG A 33 90.61 69.44 108.59
CA ARG A 33 91.75 69.22 107.68
C ARG A 33 91.38 69.49 106.21
N PRO A 34 92.30 70.06 105.41
CA PRO A 34 92.08 70.25 103.97
C PRO A 34 91.83 68.92 103.24
N VAL A 35 90.66 68.76 102.62
CA VAL A 35 90.31 67.61 101.77
C VAL A 35 90.24 68.07 100.32
N PRO A 36 91.06 67.51 99.41
CA PRO A 36 90.98 67.81 97.99
C PRO A 36 89.71 67.22 97.38
N GLN A 37 88.84 68.06 96.81
CA GLN A 37 87.69 67.58 96.05
C GLN A 37 88.10 67.06 94.66
N PRO A 38 87.49 65.97 94.17
CA PRO A 38 87.76 65.47 92.83
C PRO A 38 87.20 66.41 91.76
N VAL A 39 87.97 66.64 90.70
CA VAL A 39 87.55 67.52 89.59
C VAL A 39 86.52 66.83 88.69
N ARG A 40 85.29 67.36 88.74
CA ARG A 40 84.14 67.12 87.84
C ARG A 40 83.54 65.69 87.87
N GLY A 41 82.24 65.60 88.16
CA GLY A 41 81.42 64.39 87.96
C GLY A 41 81.57 63.25 88.99
N ALA A 42 82.67 63.20 89.73
CA ALA A 42 82.84 62.28 90.87
C ALA A 42 82.14 62.80 92.14
N ARG A 43 81.83 61.89 93.09
CA ARG A 43 81.17 62.25 94.36
C ARG A 43 82.06 63.14 95.24
N THR A 44 81.47 64.19 95.81
CA THR A 44 82.08 65.10 96.79
C THR A 44 82.60 64.35 98.02
N VAL A 45 83.88 64.53 98.35
CA VAL A 45 84.59 63.83 99.43
C VAL A 45 84.52 64.66 100.72
N ARG A 46 83.51 64.40 101.56
CA ARG A 46 83.21 65.21 102.77
C ARG A 46 84.17 65.00 103.96
N TYR A 47 84.97 63.93 103.96
CA TYR A 47 85.86 63.55 105.07
C TYR A 47 87.26 63.21 104.53
N CYS A 48 88.32 63.51 105.30
CA CYS A 48 89.67 63.17 104.89
C CYS A 48 89.87 61.64 104.85
N PRO A 49 90.60 61.10 103.84
CA PRO A 49 90.89 59.67 103.76
C PRO A 49 91.91 59.21 104.82
N ASP A 50 92.72 60.14 105.34
CA ASP A 50 93.77 59.90 106.34
C ASP A 50 93.27 59.04 107.53
N GLY A 51 93.88 57.88 107.73
CA GLY A 51 93.59 57.00 108.86
C GLY A 51 92.31 56.18 108.69
N ASP A 52 92.18 55.47 107.58
CA ASP A 52 91.18 54.41 107.35
C ASP A 52 89.73 54.86 107.56
N GLY A 53 89.42 56.10 107.19
CA GLY A 53 88.09 56.67 107.35
C GLY A 53 87.68 56.99 108.79
N LYS A 54 88.61 56.98 109.77
CA LYS A 54 88.32 57.34 111.18
C LYS A 54 87.56 58.64 111.33
N CYS A 55 87.86 59.67 110.54
CA CYS A 55 87.09 60.92 110.57
C CYS A 55 85.62 60.78 110.12
N ALA A 56 85.31 59.88 109.20
CA ALA A 56 83.91 59.57 108.85
C ALA A 56 83.24 58.73 109.95
N ALA A 57 83.96 57.78 110.55
CA ALA A 57 83.49 56.95 111.65
C ALA A 57 83.21 57.76 112.93
N GLU A 58 84.14 58.61 113.38
CA GLU A 58 83.96 59.52 114.50
C GLU A 58 82.80 60.50 114.27
N ALA A 59 82.66 61.05 113.06
CA ALA A 59 81.54 61.93 112.74
C ALA A 59 80.20 61.17 112.73
N LYS A 60 80.19 59.89 112.36
CA LYS A 60 79.01 59.02 112.45
C LYS A 60 78.67 58.74 113.92
N GLU A 61 79.65 58.31 114.71
CA GLU A 61 79.47 57.98 116.14
C GLU A 61 79.04 59.22 116.96
N ARG A 62 79.61 60.39 116.66
CA ARG A 62 79.21 61.68 117.25
C ARG A 62 77.78 62.09 116.87
N ARG A 63 77.32 61.72 115.66
CA ARG A 63 75.91 61.87 115.23
C ARG A 63 74.99 60.81 115.84
N GLU A 64 75.48 59.62 116.14
CA GLU A 64 74.72 58.58 116.86
C GLU A 64 74.47 59.00 118.31
N ARG A 65 75.51 59.45 119.03
CA ARG A 65 75.37 60.10 120.35
C ARG A 65 74.49 61.37 120.30
N GLY A 66 74.50 62.09 119.18
CA GLY A 66 73.61 63.22 118.92
C GLY A 66 72.13 62.82 118.75
N ARG A 67 71.86 61.71 118.06
CA ARG A 67 70.51 61.16 117.86
C ARG A 67 69.90 60.58 119.14
N GLU A 68 70.72 60.01 120.01
CA GLU A 68 70.29 59.50 121.33
C GLU A 68 70.13 60.60 122.40
N SER A 69 70.51 61.85 122.10
CA SER A 69 70.38 62.98 123.02
C SER A 69 68.92 63.47 123.10
N PRO A 70 68.24 63.41 124.27
CA PRO A 70 66.84 63.79 124.38
C PRO A 70 66.61 65.29 124.22
N GLY A 71 65.63 65.65 123.38
CA GLY A 71 65.17 67.03 123.18
C GLY A 71 65.59 67.65 121.85
N LEU A 72 65.73 68.98 121.84
CA LEU A 72 65.98 69.80 120.64
C LEU A 72 67.26 69.42 119.89
N THR A 73 68.31 68.95 120.59
CA THR A 73 69.57 68.50 119.98
C THR A 73 69.39 67.27 119.11
N GLY A 74 68.65 66.25 119.57
CA GLY A 74 68.30 65.06 118.77
C GLY A 74 67.41 65.40 117.58
N GLN A 75 66.45 66.31 117.74
CA GLN A 75 65.60 66.80 116.65
C GLN A 75 66.39 67.53 115.57
N VAL A 76 67.35 68.38 115.95
CA VAL A 76 68.26 69.06 115.01
C VAL A 76 69.19 68.05 114.33
N ALA A 77 69.73 67.06 115.05
CA ALA A 77 70.56 66.01 114.46
C ALA A 77 69.79 65.17 113.40
N TRP A 78 68.53 64.84 113.67
CA TRP A 78 67.65 64.14 112.73
C TRP A 78 67.28 65.00 111.51
N ALA A 79 67.03 66.30 111.71
CA ALA A 79 66.80 67.24 110.61
C ALA A 79 68.02 67.34 109.67
N TRP A 80 69.23 67.38 110.21
CA TRP A 80 70.47 67.34 109.41
C TRP A 80 70.67 66.02 108.65
N GLU A 81 70.25 64.88 109.21
CA GLU A 81 70.27 63.59 108.49
C GLU A 81 69.27 63.57 107.32
N ILE A 82 68.09 64.19 107.49
CA ILE A 82 67.16 64.39 106.38
C ILE A 82 67.76 65.29 105.30
N VAL A 83 68.46 66.37 105.68
CA VAL A 83 69.17 67.23 104.72
C VAL A 83 70.25 66.46 103.97
N GLU A 84 71.15 65.73 104.65
CA GLU A 84 72.20 64.93 103.97
C GLU A 84 71.61 63.82 103.08
N ARG A 85 70.44 63.26 103.43
CA ARG A 85 69.70 62.32 102.57
C ARG A 85 69.04 62.99 101.37
N LEU A 86 68.49 64.19 101.53
CA LEU A 86 67.92 64.99 100.43
C LEU A 86 69.02 65.49 99.48
N GLU A 87 70.17 65.91 99.99
CA GLU A 87 71.37 66.23 99.21
C GLU A 87 71.84 65.00 98.42
N SER A 88 71.96 63.83 99.06
CA SER A 88 72.37 62.62 98.36
C SER A 88 71.36 62.15 97.30
N ALA A 89 70.06 62.39 97.50
CA ALA A 89 69.04 62.18 96.49
C ALA A 89 69.14 63.20 95.34
N ALA A 90 69.41 64.47 95.66
CA ALA A 90 69.63 65.54 94.67
C ALA A 90 70.88 65.27 93.82
N ASP A 91 71.99 64.82 94.42
CA ASP A 91 73.21 64.40 93.71
C ASP A 91 72.94 63.21 92.77
N GLN A 92 72.11 62.24 93.20
CA GLN A 92 71.73 61.10 92.36
C GLN A 92 70.82 61.52 91.20
N LEU A 93 69.84 62.38 91.45
CA LEU A 93 68.97 62.96 90.41
C LEU A 93 69.76 63.84 89.43
N ALA A 94 70.66 64.69 89.94
CA ALA A 94 71.55 65.51 89.13
C ALA A 94 72.51 64.65 88.30
N GLY A 95 73.04 63.56 88.86
CA GLY A 95 73.85 62.57 88.14
C GLY A 95 73.07 61.88 87.01
N SER A 96 71.83 61.44 87.27
CA SER A 96 70.98 60.85 86.23
C SER A 96 70.62 61.87 85.14
N LEU A 97 70.20 63.09 85.53
CA LEU A 97 69.89 64.18 84.62
C LEU A 97 71.11 64.58 83.78
N ALA A 98 72.29 64.68 84.38
CA ALA A 98 73.53 64.94 83.65
C ALA A 98 73.88 63.80 82.68
N SER A 99 73.64 62.54 83.03
CA SER A 99 73.88 61.41 82.12
C SER A 99 72.91 61.37 80.93
N GLU A 100 71.65 61.73 81.14
CA GLU A 100 70.58 61.77 80.11
C GLU A 100 70.64 63.02 79.24
N LEU A 101 70.95 64.19 79.82
CA LEU A 101 71.07 65.48 79.14
C LEU A 101 72.50 65.77 78.64
N SER A 102 73.48 64.92 78.94
CA SER A 102 74.77 64.94 78.24
C SER A 102 74.56 64.75 76.73
N VAL A 103 75.48 65.29 75.93
CA VAL A 103 75.48 65.11 74.47
C VAL A 103 75.36 63.62 74.11
N ALA A 104 76.17 62.76 74.73
CA ALA A 104 76.11 61.31 74.54
C ALA A 104 74.78 60.66 75.01
N GLY A 105 74.08 61.24 75.98
CA GLY A 105 72.74 60.80 76.42
C GLY A 105 71.64 61.17 75.45
N VAL A 106 71.70 62.38 74.88
CA VAL A 106 70.82 62.82 73.80
C VAL A 106 71.08 62.02 72.53
N GLU A 107 72.35 61.84 72.14
CA GLU A 107 72.75 61.02 70.99
C GLU A 107 72.27 59.58 71.10
N ARG A 108 72.37 58.93 72.29
CA ARG A 108 71.80 57.59 72.50
C ARG A 108 70.28 57.56 72.29
N ARG A 109 69.55 58.56 72.78
CA ARG A 109 68.08 58.63 72.61
C ARG A 109 67.67 58.95 71.18
N VAL A 110 68.41 59.81 70.48
CA VAL A 110 68.23 60.10 69.05
C VAL A 110 68.54 58.86 68.20
N ALA A 111 69.64 58.15 68.49
CA ALA A 111 69.97 56.89 67.82
C ALA A 111 68.92 55.78 68.08
N ALA A 112 68.40 55.67 69.30
CA ALA A 112 67.31 54.75 69.62
C ALA A 112 66.03 55.09 68.84
N ALA A 113 65.63 56.36 68.81
CA ALA A 113 64.46 56.81 68.03
C ALA A 113 64.64 56.62 66.52
N HIS A 114 65.85 56.81 65.98
CA HIS A 114 66.17 56.48 64.59
C HIS A 114 66.13 54.97 64.32
N ALA A 115 66.62 54.13 65.24
CA ALA A 115 66.55 52.68 65.11
C ALA A 115 65.10 52.16 65.17
N GLU A 116 64.27 52.72 66.06
CA GLU A 116 62.84 52.42 66.12
C GLU A 116 62.13 52.87 64.84
N SER A 117 62.38 54.10 64.37
CA SER A 117 61.82 54.61 63.11
C SER A 117 62.23 53.75 61.91
N ALA A 118 63.49 53.30 61.84
CA ALA A 118 63.97 52.40 60.80
C ALA A 118 63.27 51.02 60.88
N GLY A 119 63.05 50.49 62.08
CA GLY A 119 62.28 49.26 62.29
C GLY A 119 60.82 49.38 61.85
N GLN A 120 60.16 50.50 62.19
CA GLN A 120 58.79 50.79 61.74
C GLN A 120 58.72 50.93 60.21
N ILE A 121 59.69 51.59 59.58
CA ILE A 121 59.78 51.71 58.12
C ILE A 121 60.03 50.36 57.45
N ALA A 122 60.89 49.50 58.02
CA ALA A 122 61.15 48.16 57.51
C ALA A 122 59.89 47.28 57.58
N ALA A 123 59.21 47.23 58.73
CA ALA A 123 57.95 46.49 58.88
C ALA A 123 56.88 46.98 57.89
N ALA A 124 56.75 48.30 57.71
CA ALA A 124 55.84 48.89 56.73
C ALA A 124 56.28 48.67 55.27
N GLN A 125 57.53 48.31 54.99
CA GLN A 125 57.97 47.83 53.66
C GLN A 125 57.61 46.36 53.49
N GLU A 126 57.92 45.50 54.46
CA GLU A 126 57.60 44.07 54.44
C GLU A 126 56.09 43.80 54.29
N GLU A 127 55.24 44.54 55.01
CA GLU A 127 53.77 44.45 54.91
C GLU A 127 53.25 44.89 53.53
N ARG A 128 53.80 45.97 52.95
CA ARG A 128 53.44 46.42 51.60
C ARG A 128 53.89 45.43 50.54
N ASP A 129 55.06 44.83 50.69
CA ASP A 129 55.58 43.83 49.75
C ASP A 129 54.82 42.50 49.87
N ALA A 130 54.39 42.10 51.08
CA ALA A 130 53.48 40.99 51.28
C ALA A 130 52.12 41.24 50.62
N SER A 131 51.55 42.44 50.84
CA SER A 131 50.29 42.87 50.24
C SER A 131 50.36 42.90 48.71
N GLN A 132 51.48 43.38 48.14
CA GLN A 132 51.71 43.35 46.69
C GLN A 132 51.80 41.92 46.14
N ARG A 133 52.52 41.01 46.81
CA ARG A 133 52.59 39.59 46.41
C ARG A 133 51.21 38.92 46.46
N GLN A 134 50.43 39.17 47.51
CA GLN A 134 49.06 38.64 47.63
C GLN A 134 48.11 39.21 46.58
N ALA A 135 48.22 40.51 46.25
CA ALA A 135 47.47 41.11 45.16
C ALA A 135 47.85 40.49 43.81
N GLN A 136 49.15 40.26 43.55
CA GLN A 136 49.64 39.62 42.33
C GLN A 136 49.13 38.18 42.19
N SER A 137 49.15 37.36 43.25
CA SER A 137 48.59 36.00 43.19
C SER A 137 47.08 36.01 42.96
N ALA A 138 46.33 36.88 43.65
CA ALA A 138 44.89 37.04 43.44
C ALA A 138 44.54 37.48 42.00
N TRP A 139 45.34 38.37 41.38
CA TRP A 139 45.18 38.74 39.98
C TRP A 139 45.47 37.58 39.01
N GLN A 140 46.49 36.77 39.29
CA GLN A 140 46.80 35.58 38.50
C GLN A 140 45.68 34.54 38.61
N GLU A 141 45.21 34.23 39.82
CA GLU A 141 44.09 33.33 40.08
C GLU A 141 42.80 33.80 39.41
N ALA A 142 42.47 35.09 39.51
CA ALA A 142 41.30 35.68 38.83
C ALA A 142 41.41 35.60 37.31
N THR A 143 42.61 35.76 36.75
CA THR A 143 42.85 35.62 35.29
C THR A 143 42.70 34.17 34.84
N LEU A 144 43.24 33.21 35.60
CA LEU A 144 43.07 31.78 35.37
C LEU A 144 41.64 31.28 35.63
N ALA A 145 40.86 31.96 36.48
CA ALA A 145 39.43 31.69 36.66
C ALA A 145 38.62 32.16 35.43
N ARG A 146 38.88 33.38 34.93
CA ARG A 146 38.26 33.91 33.71
C ARG A 146 38.54 33.04 32.49
N ALA A 147 39.81 32.74 32.20
CA ALA A 147 40.18 31.90 31.07
C ALA A 147 39.54 30.49 31.09
N ARG A 148 39.25 29.94 32.29
CA ARG A 148 38.49 28.68 32.44
C ARG A 148 36.98 28.87 32.21
N ALA A 149 36.41 29.99 32.59
CA ALA A 149 35.01 30.34 32.30
C ALA A 149 34.83 30.58 30.78
N ASP A 150 35.69 31.39 30.16
CA ASP A 150 35.68 31.68 28.73
C ASP A 150 35.75 30.39 27.89
N HIS A 151 36.64 29.45 28.29
CA HIS A 151 36.74 28.13 27.66
C HIS A 151 35.50 27.25 27.92
N ALA A 152 34.88 27.32 29.09
CA ALA A 152 33.66 26.58 29.39
C ALA A 152 32.47 27.09 28.55
N GLU A 153 32.33 28.41 28.38
CA GLU A 153 31.32 29.03 27.52
C GLU A 153 31.55 28.69 26.03
N ALA A 154 32.80 28.70 25.56
CA ALA A 154 33.16 28.22 24.22
C ALA A 154 32.82 26.74 24.01
N ALA A 155 33.05 25.88 25.01
CA ALA A 155 32.69 24.47 24.95
C ALA A 155 31.16 24.25 24.93
N VAL A 156 30.41 24.99 25.76
CA VAL A 156 28.94 24.94 25.80
C VAL A 156 28.32 25.43 24.49
N THR A 157 28.81 26.51 23.90
CA THR A 157 28.33 27.01 22.60
C THR A 157 28.65 26.05 21.46
N THR A 158 29.84 25.43 21.47
CA THR A 158 30.21 24.38 20.50
C THR A 158 29.27 23.17 20.62
N ALA A 159 29.15 22.58 21.81
CA ALA A 159 28.30 21.41 22.06
C ALA A 159 26.81 21.69 21.76
N ARG A 160 26.33 22.91 22.01
CA ARG A 160 25.00 23.33 21.60
C ARG A 160 24.84 23.33 20.08
N SER A 161 25.81 23.87 19.33
CA SER A 161 25.76 23.88 17.86
C SER A 161 25.82 22.47 17.25
N GLU A 162 26.47 21.53 17.94
CA GLU A 162 26.51 20.11 17.56
C GLU A 162 25.17 19.41 17.86
N ALA A 163 24.57 19.69 19.02
CA ALA A 163 23.23 19.18 19.36
C ALA A 163 22.14 19.72 18.41
N GLU A 164 22.20 21.01 18.05
CA GLU A 164 21.26 21.63 17.09
C GLU A 164 21.38 21.01 15.68
N LYS A 165 22.60 20.67 15.23
CA LYS A 165 22.82 19.89 13.99
C LYS A 165 22.27 18.47 14.11
N ALA A 166 22.62 17.73 15.15
CA ALA A 166 22.18 16.35 15.35
C ALA A 166 20.65 16.22 15.45
N ILE A 167 19.96 17.26 15.96
CA ILE A 167 18.50 17.38 15.92
C ILE A 167 18.00 17.57 14.48
N ALA A 168 18.59 18.50 13.71
CA ALA A 168 18.21 18.74 12.32
C ALA A 168 18.46 17.51 11.41
N ASP A 169 19.55 16.78 11.64
CA ASP A 169 19.89 15.55 10.92
C ASP A 169 18.87 14.45 11.24
N ARG A 170 18.56 14.24 12.54
CA ARG A 170 17.51 13.31 13.00
C ARG A 170 16.14 13.66 12.39
N ASP A 171 15.78 14.93 12.38
CA ASP A 171 14.48 15.40 11.88
C ASP A 171 14.41 15.38 10.35
N THR A 172 15.55 15.30 9.67
CA THR A 172 15.64 14.99 8.23
C THR A 172 15.45 13.50 7.98
N ALA A 173 16.24 12.64 8.64
CA ALA A 173 16.09 11.18 8.55
C ALA A 173 14.69 10.67 8.98
N THR A 174 14.03 11.39 9.89
CA THR A 174 12.64 11.09 10.29
C THR A 174 11.64 11.37 9.17
N ARG A 175 11.81 12.48 8.42
CA ARG A 175 10.98 12.81 7.26
C ARG A 175 11.23 11.84 6.10
N GLU A 176 12.48 11.54 5.79
CA GLU A 176 12.85 10.52 4.80
C GLU A 176 12.24 9.14 5.14
N CYS A 177 12.20 8.78 6.43
CA CYS A 177 11.55 7.54 6.89
C CYS A 177 10.01 7.59 6.82
N GLN A 178 9.39 8.76 6.93
CA GLN A 178 7.94 8.95 6.71
C GLN A 178 7.61 8.86 5.23
N GLU A 179 8.30 9.62 4.38
CA GLU A 179 8.17 9.61 2.92
C GLU A 179 8.36 8.19 2.35
N ALA A 180 9.35 7.44 2.84
CA ALA A 180 9.58 6.05 2.44
C ALA A 180 8.46 5.08 2.89
N ARG A 181 7.77 5.35 4.00
CA ARG A 181 6.59 4.56 4.43
C ARG A 181 5.37 4.89 3.59
N GLU A 182 5.08 6.17 3.37
CA GLU A 182 3.98 6.61 2.51
C GLU A 182 4.14 6.07 1.08
N ALA A 183 5.37 6.09 0.53
CA ALA A 183 5.68 5.47 -0.76
C ALA A 183 5.49 3.94 -0.77
N LEU A 184 5.84 3.24 0.32
CA LEU A 184 5.59 1.81 0.46
C LEU A 184 4.09 1.49 0.56
N GLU A 185 3.34 2.25 1.35
CA GLU A 185 1.88 2.11 1.49
C GLU A 185 1.19 2.34 0.15
N GLN A 186 1.53 3.42 -0.56
CA GLN A 186 1.06 3.70 -1.93
C GLN A 186 1.41 2.56 -2.90
N ALA A 187 2.64 2.03 -2.86
CA ALA A 187 3.05 0.91 -3.70
C ALA A 187 2.26 -0.38 -3.39
N THR A 188 1.95 -0.66 -2.11
CA THR A 188 1.12 -1.81 -1.74
C THR A 188 -0.34 -1.63 -2.16
N ALA A 189 -0.91 -0.42 -2.03
CA ALA A 189 -2.25 -0.11 -2.49
C ALA A 189 -2.37 -0.23 -4.02
N ALA A 190 -1.38 0.29 -4.76
CA ALA A 190 -1.31 0.14 -6.22
C ALA A 190 -1.18 -1.33 -6.65
N ARG A 191 -0.41 -2.15 -5.91
CA ARG A 191 -0.31 -3.60 -6.18
C ARG A 191 -1.64 -4.32 -5.93
N LEU A 192 -2.34 -4.01 -4.84
CA LEU A 192 -3.66 -4.59 -4.53
C LEU A 192 -4.73 -4.18 -5.56
N ALA A 193 -4.70 -2.93 -6.02
CA ALA A 193 -5.57 -2.46 -7.10
C ALA A 193 -5.30 -3.25 -8.40
N ALA A 194 -4.04 -3.33 -8.84
CA ALA A 194 -3.66 -4.13 -10.02
C ALA A 194 -3.92 -5.64 -9.84
N GLU A 195 -3.84 -6.17 -8.63
CA GLU A 195 -4.25 -7.54 -8.31
C GLU A 195 -5.76 -7.72 -8.60
N SER A 196 -6.62 -6.83 -8.07
CA SER A 196 -8.08 -6.87 -8.31
C SER A 196 -8.49 -6.59 -9.77
N GLU A 197 -7.77 -5.74 -10.50
CA GLU A 197 -8.02 -5.49 -11.93
C GLU A 197 -7.80 -6.76 -12.77
N ARG A 198 -6.74 -7.53 -12.48
CA ARG A 198 -6.52 -8.84 -13.14
C ARG A 198 -7.62 -9.83 -12.80
N ASP A 199 -8.06 -9.87 -11.54
CA ASP A 199 -9.08 -10.82 -11.10
C ASP A 199 -10.42 -10.55 -11.81
N HIS A 200 -10.80 -9.29 -12.00
CA HIS A 200 -11.92 -8.90 -12.85
C HIS A 200 -11.72 -9.22 -14.35
N VAL A 201 -10.50 -9.12 -14.88
CA VAL A 201 -10.20 -9.55 -16.26
C VAL A 201 -10.35 -11.07 -16.41
N VAL A 202 -9.90 -11.86 -15.43
CA VAL A 202 -10.05 -13.33 -15.42
C VAL A 202 -11.51 -13.75 -15.27
N GLU A 203 -12.29 -13.08 -14.41
CA GLU A 203 -13.74 -13.26 -14.30
C GLU A 203 -14.42 -12.99 -15.66
N ARG A 204 -14.08 -11.87 -16.31
CA ARG A 204 -14.63 -11.50 -17.61
C ARG A 204 -14.18 -12.42 -18.76
N GLU A 205 -12.96 -12.96 -18.71
CA GLU A 205 -12.50 -13.99 -19.65
C GLU A 205 -13.31 -15.28 -19.48
N GLY A 206 -13.58 -15.69 -18.23
CA GLY A 206 -14.46 -16.82 -17.91
C GLY A 206 -15.89 -16.66 -18.45
N GLU A 207 -16.49 -15.48 -18.27
CA GLU A 207 -17.81 -15.17 -18.86
C GLU A 207 -17.81 -15.30 -20.40
N LEU A 208 -16.77 -14.77 -21.06
CA LEU A 208 -16.66 -14.79 -22.52
C LEU A 208 -16.42 -16.19 -23.06
N LEU A 209 -15.61 -17.01 -22.38
CA LEU A 209 -15.42 -18.42 -22.71
C LEU A 209 -16.72 -19.22 -22.57
N ALA A 210 -17.45 -19.05 -21.46
CA ALA A 210 -18.75 -19.69 -21.25
C ALA A 210 -19.78 -19.27 -22.32
N ALA A 211 -19.80 -17.99 -22.72
CA ALA A 211 -20.66 -17.49 -23.80
C ALA A 211 -20.29 -18.09 -25.18
N LEU A 212 -18.99 -18.27 -25.47
CA LEU A 212 -18.52 -18.92 -26.70
C LEU A 212 -18.86 -20.42 -26.72
N GLU A 213 -18.77 -21.11 -25.59
CA GLU A 213 -19.19 -22.52 -25.48
C GLU A 213 -20.70 -22.68 -25.64
N ALA A 214 -21.51 -21.79 -25.05
CA ALA A 214 -22.96 -21.75 -25.25
C ALA A 214 -23.32 -21.51 -26.72
N ALA A 215 -22.76 -20.49 -27.36
CA ALA A 215 -22.98 -20.20 -28.78
C ALA A 215 -22.55 -21.37 -29.69
N ARG A 216 -21.46 -22.08 -29.33
CA ARG A 216 -21.02 -23.29 -30.04
C ARG A 216 -22.03 -24.44 -29.88
N ALA A 217 -22.60 -24.63 -28.69
CA ALA A 217 -23.64 -25.64 -28.45
C ALA A 217 -24.92 -25.31 -29.24
N GLU A 218 -25.35 -24.05 -29.26
CA GLU A 218 -26.47 -23.58 -30.07
C GLU A 218 -26.25 -23.85 -31.57
N LEU A 219 -25.06 -23.54 -32.10
CA LEU A 219 -24.71 -23.80 -33.50
C LEU A 219 -24.76 -25.31 -33.84
N VAL A 220 -24.32 -26.19 -32.93
CA VAL A 220 -24.43 -27.65 -33.12
C VAL A 220 -25.90 -28.10 -33.11
N THR A 221 -26.73 -27.57 -32.20
CA THR A 221 -28.17 -27.86 -32.17
C THR A 221 -28.90 -27.35 -33.42
N LEU A 222 -28.56 -26.15 -33.91
CA LEU A 222 -29.09 -25.61 -35.16
C LEU A 222 -28.65 -26.44 -36.38
N HIS A 223 -27.42 -26.95 -36.39
CA HIS A 223 -26.93 -27.83 -37.45
C HIS A 223 -27.64 -29.19 -37.48
N SER A 224 -27.90 -29.81 -36.31
CA SER A 224 -28.72 -31.03 -36.22
C SER A 224 -30.11 -30.79 -36.82
N ARG A 225 -30.81 -29.75 -36.34
CA ARG A 225 -32.15 -29.37 -36.83
C ARG A 225 -32.17 -29.03 -38.31
N LEU A 226 -31.10 -28.42 -38.85
CA LEU A 226 -30.96 -28.19 -40.28
C LEU A 226 -30.86 -29.52 -41.04
N SER A 227 -29.98 -30.44 -40.63
CA SER A 227 -29.86 -31.75 -41.28
C SER A 227 -31.13 -32.62 -41.18
N GLU A 228 -31.89 -32.51 -40.08
CA GLU A 228 -33.22 -33.13 -39.91
C GLU A 228 -34.24 -32.53 -40.90
N THR A 229 -34.26 -31.21 -41.08
CA THR A 229 -35.13 -30.56 -42.08
C THR A 229 -34.69 -30.85 -43.52
N GLU A 230 -33.39 -30.96 -43.80
CA GLU A 230 -32.89 -31.37 -45.11
C GLU A 230 -33.27 -32.83 -45.43
N THR A 231 -33.07 -33.77 -44.51
CA THR A 231 -33.44 -35.18 -44.73
C THR A 231 -34.95 -35.36 -44.93
N THR A 232 -35.80 -34.66 -44.16
CA THR A 232 -37.26 -34.69 -44.37
C THR A 232 -37.67 -34.06 -45.71
N VAL A 233 -37.05 -32.96 -46.14
CA VAL A 233 -37.28 -32.36 -47.47
C VAL A 233 -36.83 -33.29 -48.61
N GLN A 234 -35.71 -34.01 -48.46
CA GLN A 234 -35.29 -34.99 -49.46
C GLN A 234 -36.23 -36.21 -49.50
N GLY A 235 -36.74 -36.67 -48.35
CA GLY A 235 -37.81 -37.68 -48.28
C GLY A 235 -39.06 -37.25 -49.04
N GLN A 236 -39.60 -36.07 -48.74
CA GLN A 236 -40.76 -35.49 -49.44
C GLN A 236 -40.53 -35.32 -50.94
N ARG A 237 -39.30 -35.02 -51.39
CA ARG A 237 -38.96 -34.96 -52.82
C ARG A 237 -39.01 -36.35 -53.49
N ILE A 238 -38.54 -37.39 -52.81
CA ILE A 238 -38.60 -38.78 -53.30
C ILE A 238 -40.05 -39.26 -53.37
N GLU A 239 -40.85 -39.00 -52.32
CA GLU A 239 -42.29 -39.30 -52.28
C GLU A 239 -43.06 -38.56 -53.39
N ALA A 240 -42.81 -37.26 -53.57
CA ALA A 240 -43.43 -36.48 -54.63
C ALA A 240 -43.01 -36.96 -56.03
N ALA A 241 -41.78 -37.45 -56.21
CA ALA A 241 -41.33 -38.07 -57.46
C ALA A 241 -42.01 -39.43 -57.72
N ALA A 242 -42.20 -40.24 -56.67
CA ALA A 242 -42.92 -41.51 -56.76
C ALA A 242 -44.41 -41.30 -57.07
N ALA A 243 -45.06 -40.36 -56.38
CA ALA A 243 -46.46 -39.98 -56.63
C ALA A 243 -46.67 -39.41 -58.04
N ARG A 244 -45.70 -38.65 -58.58
CA ARG A 244 -45.73 -38.18 -59.98
C ARG A 244 -45.62 -39.32 -60.99
N ARG A 245 -44.81 -40.35 -60.72
CA ARG A 245 -44.72 -41.57 -61.56
C ARG A 245 -46.04 -42.33 -61.53
N ALA A 246 -46.53 -42.70 -60.34
CA ALA A 246 -47.81 -43.40 -60.17
C ALA A 246 -48.99 -42.65 -60.83
N ALA A 247 -49.00 -41.31 -60.78
CA ALA A 247 -50.00 -40.50 -61.49
C ALA A 247 -49.86 -40.55 -63.02
N GLU A 248 -48.65 -40.65 -63.58
CA GLU A 248 -48.45 -40.84 -65.02
C GLU A 248 -48.74 -42.28 -65.47
N ASP A 249 -48.38 -43.28 -64.65
CA ASP A 249 -48.71 -44.69 -64.86
C ASP A 249 -50.25 -44.87 -64.91
N LEU A 250 -50.98 -44.23 -63.99
CA LEU A 250 -52.44 -44.16 -64.00
C LEU A 250 -52.99 -43.44 -65.25
N ARG A 251 -52.37 -42.34 -65.71
CA ARG A 251 -52.74 -41.69 -66.98
C ARG A 251 -52.46 -42.58 -68.19
N SER A 252 -51.41 -43.39 -68.17
CA SER A 252 -51.15 -44.38 -69.22
C SER A 252 -52.23 -45.46 -69.21
N GLY A 253 -52.48 -46.09 -68.05
CA GLY A 253 -53.53 -47.10 -67.90
C GLY A 253 -54.93 -46.59 -68.28
N LEU A 254 -55.24 -45.31 -68.02
CA LEU A 254 -56.48 -44.68 -68.48
C LEU A 254 -56.51 -44.48 -70.01
N ARG A 255 -55.42 -44.04 -70.64
CA ARG A 255 -55.31 -43.96 -72.12
C ARG A 255 -55.40 -45.34 -72.77
N ASP A 256 -54.81 -46.36 -72.18
CA ASP A 256 -54.87 -47.75 -72.66
C ASP A 256 -56.28 -48.33 -72.49
N ALA A 257 -56.94 -48.05 -71.36
CA ALA A 257 -58.33 -48.45 -71.12
C ALA A 257 -59.31 -47.73 -72.04
N GLU A 258 -59.11 -46.44 -72.31
CA GLU A 258 -59.89 -45.68 -73.29
C GLU A 258 -59.66 -46.17 -74.73
N THR A 259 -58.42 -46.53 -75.09
CA THR A 259 -58.11 -47.13 -76.39
C THR A 259 -58.81 -48.47 -76.56
N LYS A 260 -58.76 -49.34 -75.53
CA LYS A 260 -59.49 -50.63 -75.50
C LYS A 260 -61.01 -50.44 -75.52
N ARG A 261 -61.54 -49.40 -74.86
CA ARG A 261 -62.95 -49.00 -74.92
C ARG A 261 -63.35 -48.55 -76.33
N GLY A 262 -62.49 -47.77 -77.00
CA GLY A 262 -62.69 -47.35 -78.38
C GLY A 262 -62.69 -48.53 -79.36
N GLN A 263 -61.76 -49.48 -79.19
CA GLN A 263 -61.72 -50.74 -79.94
C GLN A 263 -63.01 -51.54 -79.74
N ALA A 264 -63.40 -51.82 -78.48
CA ALA A 264 -64.62 -52.58 -78.18
C ALA A 264 -65.91 -51.90 -78.69
N VAL A 265 -65.95 -50.57 -78.77
CA VAL A 265 -67.04 -49.83 -79.43
C VAL A 265 -67.00 -50.02 -80.95
N ALA A 266 -65.84 -49.90 -81.59
CA ALA A 266 -65.71 -50.14 -83.03
C ALA A 266 -66.03 -51.60 -83.42
N ASP A 267 -65.65 -52.57 -82.60
CA ASP A 267 -65.97 -54.00 -82.78
C ASP A 267 -67.49 -54.23 -82.66
N ARG A 268 -68.13 -53.64 -81.64
CA ARG A 268 -69.59 -53.65 -81.49
C ARG A 268 -70.28 -53.03 -82.70
N ASP A 269 -69.80 -51.89 -83.18
CA ASP A 269 -70.41 -51.17 -84.29
C ASP A 269 -70.22 -51.93 -85.62
N GLN A 270 -69.08 -52.61 -85.80
CA GLN A 270 -68.89 -53.56 -86.91
C GLN A 270 -69.84 -54.77 -86.81
N ILE A 271 -70.07 -55.32 -85.62
CA ILE A 271 -71.04 -56.40 -85.41
C ILE A 271 -72.46 -55.90 -85.70
N GLN A 272 -72.83 -54.68 -85.29
CA GLN A 272 -74.13 -54.09 -85.60
C GLN A 272 -74.32 -53.84 -87.11
N ALA A 273 -73.28 -53.37 -87.82
CA ALA A 273 -73.32 -53.26 -89.28
C ALA A 273 -73.53 -54.63 -89.96
N ARG A 274 -72.79 -55.66 -89.53
CA ARG A 274 -72.97 -57.04 -90.03
C ARG A 274 -74.36 -57.61 -89.72
N LEU A 275 -74.95 -57.27 -88.57
CA LEU A 275 -76.33 -57.65 -88.24
C LEU A 275 -77.31 -56.96 -89.19
N GLN A 276 -77.15 -55.66 -89.45
CA GLN A 276 -77.99 -54.92 -90.42
C GLN A 276 -77.84 -55.44 -91.85
N ASP A 277 -76.64 -55.85 -92.27
CA ASP A 277 -76.42 -56.51 -93.56
C ASP A 277 -77.18 -57.85 -93.61
N VAL A 278 -77.08 -58.68 -92.57
CA VAL A 278 -77.79 -59.97 -92.47
C VAL A 278 -79.31 -59.78 -92.41
N GLU A 279 -79.81 -58.76 -91.71
CA GLU A 279 -81.22 -58.38 -91.67
C GLU A 279 -81.74 -57.97 -93.06
N GLN A 280 -80.97 -57.16 -93.81
CA GLN A 280 -81.29 -56.81 -95.20
C GLN A 280 -81.30 -58.03 -96.12
N HIS A 281 -80.30 -58.91 -96.02
CA HIS A 281 -80.27 -60.17 -96.79
C HIS A 281 -81.46 -61.07 -96.45
N ASN A 282 -81.85 -61.16 -95.16
CA ASN A 282 -82.99 -61.95 -94.72
C ASN A 282 -84.32 -61.33 -95.17
N TRP A 283 -84.44 -60.00 -95.21
CA TRP A 283 -85.57 -59.29 -95.79
C TRP A 283 -85.69 -59.55 -97.30
N HIS A 284 -84.60 -59.44 -98.05
CA HIS A 284 -84.56 -59.77 -99.48
C HIS A 284 -84.91 -61.25 -99.75
N LEU A 285 -84.39 -62.19 -98.96
CA LEU A 285 -84.74 -63.60 -99.05
C LEU A 285 -86.22 -63.85 -98.70
N SER A 286 -86.77 -63.12 -97.73
CA SER A 286 -88.19 -63.21 -97.37
C SER A 286 -89.09 -62.71 -98.49
N GLN A 287 -88.75 -61.57 -99.11
CA GLN A 287 -89.44 -61.06 -100.30
C GLN A 287 -89.33 -62.04 -101.49
N ALA A 288 -88.15 -62.60 -101.76
CA ALA A 288 -87.99 -63.61 -102.80
C ALA A 288 -88.79 -64.89 -102.52
N VAL A 289 -88.96 -65.29 -101.25
CA VAL A 289 -89.83 -66.41 -100.85
C VAL A 289 -91.31 -66.06 -101.01
N GLU A 290 -91.73 -64.81 -100.79
CA GLU A 290 -93.09 -64.35 -101.08
C GLU A 290 -93.37 -64.29 -102.60
N GLU A 291 -92.43 -63.82 -103.40
CA GLU A 291 -92.51 -63.82 -104.87
C GLU A 291 -92.51 -65.24 -105.44
N LEU A 292 -91.69 -66.15 -104.89
CA LEU A 292 -91.73 -67.59 -105.22
C LEU A 292 -93.06 -68.24 -104.80
N ARG A 293 -93.66 -67.83 -103.69
CA ARG A 293 -95.01 -68.28 -103.30
C ARG A 293 -96.07 -67.75 -104.23
N ALA A 294 -96.01 -66.47 -104.64
CA ALA A 294 -96.94 -65.85 -105.56
C ALA A 294 -96.87 -66.47 -106.96
N THR A 295 -95.67 -66.74 -107.47
CA THR A 295 -95.47 -67.43 -108.76
C THR A 295 -95.89 -68.90 -108.69
N VAL A 296 -95.62 -69.62 -107.59
CA VAL A 296 -96.17 -70.98 -107.39
C VAL A 296 -97.70 -70.95 -107.30
N GLN A 297 -98.30 -69.96 -106.64
CA GLN A 297 -99.76 -69.79 -106.60
C GLN A 297 -100.33 -69.53 -108.00
N ALA A 298 -99.71 -68.63 -108.79
CA ALA A 298 -100.09 -68.37 -110.18
C ALA A 298 -100.00 -69.65 -111.03
N LEU A 299 -98.89 -70.39 -110.96
CA LEU A 299 -98.71 -71.66 -111.66
C LEU A 299 -99.71 -72.73 -111.21
N THR A 300 -100.14 -72.76 -109.94
CA THR A 300 -101.25 -73.63 -109.51
C THR A 300 -102.61 -73.16 -110.04
N GLY A 301 -102.82 -71.85 -110.16
CA GLY A 301 -104.00 -71.27 -110.82
C GLY A 301 -104.06 -71.63 -112.30
N GLU A 302 -102.95 -71.51 -113.03
CA GLU A 302 -102.80 -71.94 -114.42
C GLU A 302 -103.01 -73.45 -114.57
N ARG A 303 -102.41 -74.27 -113.69
CA ARG A 303 -102.63 -75.72 -113.65
C ARG A 303 -104.09 -76.09 -113.44
N ASP A 304 -104.77 -75.43 -112.51
CA ASP A 304 -106.17 -75.77 -112.19
C ASP A 304 -107.17 -75.15 -113.19
N ALA A 305 -106.82 -74.05 -113.85
CA ALA A 305 -107.49 -73.58 -115.06
C ALA A 305 -107.32 -74.58 -116.22
N ALA A 306 -106.10 -75.07 -116.48
CA ALA A 306 -105.83 -76.09 -117.50
C ALA A 306 -106.53 -77.43 -117.20
N ARG A 307 -106.68 -77.79 -115.91
CA ARG A 307 -107.52 -78.91 -115.48
C ARG A 307 -109.01 -78.64 -115.71
N ALA A 308 -109.51 -77.44 -115.44
CA ALA A 308 -110.88 -77.07 -115.79
C ALA A 308 -111.11 -77.10 -117.32
N GLU A 309 -110.11 -76.74 -118.12
CA GLU A 309 -110.07 -76.92 -119.58
C GLU A 309 -110.18 -78.40 -119.98
N ALA A 310 -109.40 -79.27 -119.35
CA ALA A 310 -109.44 -80.72 -119.59
C ALA A 310 -110.77 -81.35 -119.16
N GLU A 311 -111.37 -80.89 -118.05
CA GLU A 311 -112.69 -81.35 -117.59
C GLU A 311 -113.83 -80.81 -118.47
N ARG A 312 -113.69 -79.59 -119.03
CA ARG A 312 -114.58 -79.06 -120.08
C ARG A 312 -114.50 -79.93 -121.35
N ALA A 313 -113.29 -80.30 -121.78
CA ALA A 313 -113.08 -81.15 -122.94
C ALA A 313 -113.66 -82.57 -122.75
N ARG A 314 -113.46 -83.19 -121.57
CA ARG A 314 -114.05 -84.49 -121.23
C ARG A 314 -115.58 -84.50 -121.34
N ARG A 315 -116.25 -83.52 -120.73
CA ARG A 315 -117.72 -83.39 -120.81
C ARG A 315 -118.22 -83.26 -122.26
N HIS A 316 -117.43 -82.62 -123.14
CA HIS A 316 -117.73 -82.55 -124.58
C HIS A 316 -117.68 -83.93 -125.26
N ILE A 317 -116.70 -84.76 -124.91
CA ILE A 317 -116.56 -86.15 -125.41
C ILE A 317 -117.72 -87.02 -124.90
N ASP A 318 -118.05 -86.94 -123.61
CA ASP A 318 -119.18 -87.68 -123.02
C ASP A 318 -120.50 -87.35 -123.71
N THR A 319 -120.73 -86.07 -124.03
CA THR A 319 -121.94 -85.59 -124.70
C THR A 319 -122.08 -86.14 -126.12
N LEU A 320 -120.97 -86.26 -126.87
CA LEU A 320 -120.98 -86.82 -128.24
C LEU A 320 -121.25 -88.33 -128.26
N THR A 321 -120.92 -89.05 -127.19
CA THR A 321 -120.99 -90.52 -127.15
C THR A 321 -122.41 -91.06 -126.93
N GLN A 322 -123.35 -90.23 -126.43
CA GLN A 322 -124.72 -90.67 -126.11
C GLN A 322 -125.67 -90.82 -127.31
N ILE A 323 -125.31 -90.34 -128.50
CA ILE A 323 -126.24 -90.27 -129.65
C ILE A 323 -126.26 -91.58 -130.48
N THR A 324 -125.24 -92.45 -130.35
CA THR A 324 -125.08 -93.66 -131.18
C THR A 324 -124.79 -94.92 -130.35
N GLY A 325 -125.78 -95.81 -130.20
CA GLY A 325 -125.58 -97.16 -129.63
C GLY A 325 -126.49 -97.48 -128.44
N ARG A 326 -127.75 -97.87 -128.71
CA ARG A 326 -128.75 -98.20 -127.69
C ARG A 326 -129.02 -99.70 -127.62
N GLY A 327 -128.32 -100.42 -126.74
CA GLY A 327 -128.69 -101.77 -126.32
C GLY A 327 -127.52 -102.76 -126.17
N ALA A 328 -127.13 -103.05 -124.92
CA ALA A 328 -126.44 -104.27 -124.50
C ALA A 328 -126.63 -104.49 -122.98
N ASP A 329 -126.62 -105.76 -122.57
CA ASP A 329 -126.89 -106.32 -121.24
C ASP A 329 -125.92 -105.79 -120.15
N GLN A 330 -126.33 -105.60 -118.88
CA GLN A 330 -126.61 -106.62 -117.84
C GLN A 330 -125.51 -107.69 -117.68
N TYR A 331 -124.58 -107.47 -116.72
CA TYR A 331 -123.96 -108.42 -115.74
C TYR A 331 -122.80 -107.64 -115.06
N ASN A 332 -122.83 -107.34 -113.76
CA ASN A 332 -122.33 -108.16 -112.64
C ASN A 332 -120.89 -108.69 -112.85
N GLY A 333 -119.85 -108.44 -112.03
CA GLY A 333 -119.74 -107.65 -110.78
C GLY A 333 -118.98 -108.42 -109.68
N MET A 334 -117.85 -107.90 -109.16
CA MET A 334 -117.23 -108.39 -107.92
C MET A 334 -116.19 -107.41 -107.31
N ARG A 335 -115.92 -107.54 -106.00
CA ARG A 335 -114.89 -106.85 -105.17
C ARG A 335 -114.06 -107.93 -104.45
N PRO A 336 -112.76 -107.72 -104.12
CA PRO A 336 -112.35 -107.17 -102.81
C PRO A 336 -111.13 -106.20 -102.93
N GLN A 337 -110.79 -105.27 -102.01
CA GLN A 337 -110.39 -105.34 -100.59
C GLN A 337 -109.12 -106.16 -100.27
N VAL A 338 -108.12 -105.49 -99.67
CA VAL A 338 -107.42 -105.79 -98.39
C VAL A 338 -106.33 -104.71 -98.13
N GLU A 339 -106.02 -104.45 -96.86
CA GLU A 339 -105.05 -103.46 -96.32
C GLU A 339 -104.20 -104.14 -95.23
N PRO A 340 -102.94 -103.73 -94.97
CA PRO A 340 -102.57 -103.31 -93.61
C PRO A 340 -101.44 -102.24 -93.50
N GLU A 341 -101.12 -101.85 -92.25
CA GLU A 341 -100.34 -100.66 -91.83
C GLU A 341 -99.08 -101.01 -90.94
N PRO A 342 -98.38 -100.07 -90.24
CA PRO A 342 -97.10 -99.42 -90.62
C PRO A 342 -95.80 -100.15 -90.14
N PRO A 343 -95.12 -99.95 -88.97
CA PRO A 343 -95.04 -98.87 -87.95
C PRO A 343 -93.60 -98.33 -87.57
N THR A 344 -93.51 -97.07 -87.09
CA THR A 344 -92.44 -96.47 -86.22
C THR A 344 -90.97 -96.36 -86.71
N GLY A 345 -90.11 -95.45 -86.21
CA GLY A 345 -90.32 -94.31 -85.28
C GLY A 345 -89.04 -93.51 -84.89
N ILE A 346 -89.26 -92.22 -84.57
CA ILE A 346 -88.50 -91.21 -83.76
C ILE A 346 -87.04 -91.50 -83.34
N HIS A 347 -86.12 -90.53 -83.59
CA HIS A 347 -85.09 -90.05 -82.64
C HIS A 347 -84.58 -88.63 -83.01
N SER A 348 -83.98 -87.90 -82.07
CA SER A 348 -83.61 -86.48 -82.19
C SER A 348 -82.30 -86.14 -81.45
N LEU A 349 -81.57 -85.13 -81.96
CA LEU A 349 -80.52 -84.31 -81.31
C LEU A 349 -79.37 -85.03 -80.55
N HIS A 350 -78.13 -84.93 -81.05
CA HIS A 350 -77.03 -84.33 -80.26
C HIS A 350 -75.76 -83.99 -81.10
N GLU A 351 -74.91 -83.14 -80.51
CA GLU A 351 -73.49 -82.87 -80.80
C GLU A 351 -73.03 -82.48 -82.23
N LEU A 352 -72.72 -81.19 -82.40
CA LEU A 352 -71.43 -80.78 -82.97
C LEU A 352 -70.65 -79.98 -81.93
N ARG A 353 -69.46 -80.48 -81.59
CA ARG A 353 -68.64 -80.06 -80.44
C ARG A 353 -67.25 -79.67 -80.94
N LEU A 354 -66.90 -78.40 -80.84
CA LEU A 354 -65.57 -77.88 -81.20
C LEU A 354 -64.98 -77.02 -80.07
N PRO A 355 -63.93 -77.51 -79.39
CA PRO A 355 -63.14 -76.72 -78.45
C PRO A 355 -61.67 -76.54 -78.86
N HIS A 356 -61.20 -75.30 -78.73
CA HIS A 356 -59.82 -74.86 -78.48
C HIS A 356 -58.65 -75.30 -79.40
N ALA A 357 -58.09 -74.31 -80.08
CA ALA A 357 -56.66 -74.19 -80.36
C ALA A 357 -56.29 -72.69 -80.33
N GLY A 358 -55.10 -72.34 -79.82
CA GLY A 358 -54.62 -70.96 -79.68
C GLY A 358 -54.85 -70.37 -78.29
#